data_AF-A0A653DP53-F1
#
_entry.id   AF-A0A653DP53-F1
#
_cell.length_a   1.000
_cell.length_b   1.000
_cell.length_c   1.000
_cell.angle_alpha   90.00
_cell.angle_beta   90.00
_cell.angle_gamma   90.00
#
_symmetry.space_group_name_H-M   'P 1'
#
loop_
_entity.id
_entity.type
_entity.pdbx_description
1 polymer ?
#
loop_
_entity_poly.entity_id
_entity_poly.type
_entity_poly.pdbx_seq_one_letter_code
_entity_poly.pdbx_strand_id
1 'polypeptide(L)'
;MRNKLREVFDLVEEVNVLDSKDEANLRMLKRPELGVTFTKLHCWRLTQFEKCVFLDADTLVLENSDELFERDELSAAPDVGWPDCFNSGVFVYCPSNETFSNLIQFALDKGSFDGK
;
A
#
# COMPACT_ATOMS: atom_id res chain seq x y z
N MET A 1 4.72 -18.66 -10.63
CA MET A 1 4.62 -17.92 -9.34
C MET A 1 3.18 -17.57 -9.00
N ARG A 2 2.41 -16.90 -9.87
CA ARG A 2 1.01 -16.53 -9.62
C ARG A 2 0.08 -17.69 -9.19
N ASN A 3 0.22 -18.86 -9.81
CA ASN A 3 -0.57 -20.03 -9.43
C ASN A 3 -0.26 -20.50 -7.99
N LYS A 4 0.99 -20.33 -7.53
CA LYS A 4 1.38 -20.61 -6.15
C LYS A 4 0.81 -19.60 -5.16
N LEU A 5 0.71 -18.33 -5.55
CA LEU A 5 0.02 -17.32 -4.72
C LEU A 5 -1.45 -17.70 -4.50
N ARG A 6 -2.14 -18.20 -5.53
CA ARG A 6 -3.55 -18.64 -5.42
C ARG A 6 -3.75 -19.90 -4.58
N GLU A 7 -2.70 -20.65 -4.29
CA GLU A 7 -2.77 -21.78 -3.36
C GLU A 7 -2.74 -21.31 -1.89
N VAL A 8 -2.33 -20.06 -1.63
CA VAL A 8 -2.08 -19.52 -0.27
C VAL A 8 -2.99 -18.33 0.07
N PHE A 9 -3.25 -17.44 -0.89
CA PHE A 9 -4.05 -16.23 -0.71
C PHE A 9 -5.45 -16.38 -1.31
N ASP A 10 -6.47 -15.92 -0.59
CA ASP A 10 -7.86 -15.93 -1.05
C ASP A 10 -8.09 -15.03 -2.27
N LEU A 11 -7.35 -13.92 -2.35
CA LEU A 11 -7.40 -12.95 -3.45
C LEU A 11 -5.99 -12.67 -3.96
N VAL A 12 -5.80 -12.79 -5.29
CA VAL A 12 -4.56 -12.40 -5.98
C VAL A 12 -4.90 -11.36 -7.04
N GLU A 13 -4.76 -10.09 -6.67
CA GLU A 13 -5.05 -8.94 -7.53
C GLU A 13 -3.83 -8.58 -8.38
N GLU A 14 -4.03 -8.36 -9.68
CA GLU A 14 -2.99 -7.77 -10.53
C GLU A 14 -3.04 -6.26 -10.43
N VAL A 15 -1.89 -5.63 -10.18
CA VAL A 15 -1.75 -4.19 -10.37
C VAL A 15 -0.92 -3.98 -11.63
N ASN A 16 -1.57 -3.63 -12.73
CA ASN A 16 -0.91 -3.28 -13.99
C ASN A 16 -0.90 -1.77 -14.18
N VAL A 17 0.16 -1.13 -13.66
CA VAL A 17 0.37 0.33 -13.73
C VAL A 17 0.52 0.84 -15.17
N LEU A 18 0.92 -0.02 -16.12
CA LEU A 18 1.20 0.35 -17.51
C LEU A 18 -0.02 0.25 -18.45
N ASP A 19 -1.04 -0.53 -18.09
CA ASP A 19 -2.25 -0.77 -18.91
C ASP A 19 -3.51 -0.10 -18.34
N SER A 20 -3.46 0.38 -17.11
CA SER A 20 -4.51 1.22 -16.55
C SER A 20 -4.57 2.54 -17.33
N LYS A 21 -5.61 2.73 -18.14
CA LYS A 21 -5.96 3.98 -18.87
C LYS A 21 -6.32 5.16 -17.94
N ASP A 22 -5.75 5.18 -16.75
CA ASP A 22 -6.02 6.13 -15.69
C ASP A 22 -5.10 7.36 -15.86
N GLU A 23 -5.65 8.57 -15.75
CA GLU A 23 -4.88 9.82 -15.83
C GLU A 23 -3.78 9.87 -14.77
N ALA A 24 -4.01 9.27 -13.60
CA ALA A 24 -3.01 9.12 -12.55
C ALA A 24 -1.79 8.32 -13.02
N ASN A 25 -2.02 7.21 -13.73
CA ASN A 25 -0.96 6.35 -14.26
C ASN A 25 -0.24 7.00 -15.43
N LEU A 26 -0.93 7.77 -16.27
CA LEU A 26 -0.31 8.61 -17.31
C LEU A 26 0.62 9.68 -16.74
N ARG A 27 0.31 10.22 -15.55
CA ARG A 27 1.20 11.15 -14.83
C ARG A 27 2.38 10.42 -14.18
N MET A 28 2.17 9.21 -13.62
CA MET A 28 3.28 8.36 -13.16
C MET A 28 4.25 7.97 -14.27
N LEU A 29 3.77 7.73 -15.50
CA LEU A 29 4.64 7.43 -16.65
C LEU A 29 5.64 8.55 -16.96
N LYS A 30 5.39 9.79 -16.52
CA LYS A 30 6.33 10.92 -16.64
C LYS A 30 7.38 10.97 -15.51
N ARG A 31 7.24 10.13 -14.48
CA ARG A 31 8.11 10.00 -13.30
C ARG A 31 8.37 8.51 -13.02
N PRO A 32 9.08 7.81 -13.92
CA PRO A 32 9.24 6.35 -13.89
C PRO A 32 9.93 5.83 -12.61
N GLU A 33 10.68 6.68 -11.91
CA GLU A 33 11.29 6.35 -10.62
C GLU A 33 10.25 6.06 -9.53
N LEU A 34 8.99 6.48 -9.71
CA LEU A 34 7.94 6.29 -8.72
C LEU A 34 7.08 5.03 -8.96
N GLY A 35 7.33 4.27 -10.03
CA GLY A 35 6.44 3.17 -10.45
C GLY A 35 6.35 1.99 -9.47
N VAL A 36 7.41 1.70 -8.72
CA VAL A 36 7.42 0.59 -7.74
C VAL A 36 6.75 1.01 -6.43
N THR A 37 7.13 2.18 -5.90
CA THR A 37 6.60 2.75 -4.65
C THR A 37 5.08 2.88 -4.68
N PHE A 38 4.49 3.27 -5.82
CA PHE A 38 3.05 3.49 -5.86
C PHE A 38 2.20 2.26 -6.12
N THR A 39 2.79 1.13 -6.54
CA THR A 39 2.06 -0.14 -6.62
C THR A 39 1.49 -0.50 -5.24
N LYS A 40 2.23 -0.22 -4.16
CA LYS A 40 1.79 -0.41 -2.77
C LYS A 40 0.51 0.35 -2.44
N LEU A 41 0.35 1.57 -2.96
CA LEU A 41 -0.82 2.42 -2.68
C LEU A 41 -2.12 1.84 -3.24
N HIS A 42 -2.05 0.96 -4.24
CA HIS A 42 -3.25 0.29 -4.76
C HIS A 42 -3.95 -0.60 -3.73
N CYS A 43 -3.34 -0.90 -2.57
CA CYS A 43 -4.03 -1.55 -1.47
C CYS A 43 -5.26 -0.77 -0.97
N TRP A 44 -5.28 0.57 -1.09
CA TRP A 44 -6.46 1.39 -0.79
C TRP A 44 -7.62 1.22 -1.79
N ARG A 45 -7.38 0.62 -2.97
CA ARG A 45 -8.45 0.34 -3.94
C ARG A 45 -9.20 -0.95 -3.65
N LEU A 46 -8.79 -1.72 -2.65
CA LEU A 46 -9.43 -2.98 -2.25
C LEU A 46 -10.72 -2.73 -1.45
N THR A 47 -11.65 -1.94 -2.02
CA THR A 47 -12.88 -1.47 -1.35
C THR A 47 -13.92 -2.57 -1.13
N GLN A 48 -13.62 -3.83 -1.48
CA GLN A 48 -14.40 -4.99 -1.03
C GLN A 48 -14.16 -5.33 0.44
N PHE A 49 -13.13 -4.76 1.07
CA PHE A 49 -12.83 -4.92 2.50
C PHE A 49 -13.12 -3.63 3.26
N GLU A 50 -13.63 -3.75 4.48
CA GLU A 50 -13.93 -2.61 5.36
C GLU A 50 -12.67 -2.07 6.07
N LYS A 51 -11.72 -2.96 6.38
CA LYS A 51 -10.46 -2.65 7.05
C LYS A 51 -9.41 -3.70 6.67
N CYS A 52 -8.16 -3.27 6.54
CA CYS A 52 -7.05 -4.15 6.21
C CYS A 52 -5.82 -3.83 7.08
N VAL A 53 -4.99 -4.86 7.30
CA VAL A 53 -3.63 -4.69 7.80
C VAL A 53 -2.71 -4.98 6.63
N PHE A 54 -1.93 -3.98 6.22
CA PHE A 54 -0.90 -4.16 5.21
C PHE A 54 0.35 -4.74 5.86
N LEU A 55 0.98 -5.71 5.20
CA LEU A 55 2.28 -6.28 5.58
C LEU A 55 3.18 -6.29 4.35
N ASP A 56 4.39 -5.75 4.43
CA ASP A 56 5.40 -5.92 3.39
C ASP A 56 5.77 -7.42 3.26
N ALA A 57 6.15 -7.84 2.05
CA ALA A 57 6.40 -9.25 1.73
C ALA A 57 7.63 -9.85 2.44
N ASP A 58 8.45 -9.03 3.08
CA ASP A 58 9.61 -9.40 3.88
C ASP A 58 9.33 -9.41 5.40
N THR A 59 8.06 -9.30 5.79
CA THR A 59 7.62 -9.49 7.17
C THR A 59 7.31 -10.97 7.47
N LEU A 60 7.36 -11.34 8.76
CA LEU A 60 7.00 -12.67 9.24
C LEU A 60 6.14 -12.56 10.49
N VAL A 61 4.93 -13.12 10.43
CA VAL A 61 4.00 -13.20 11.56
C VAL A 61 4.43 -14.36 12.47
N LEU A 62 4.79 -14.05 13.72
CA LEU A 62 5.27 -15.05 14.70
C LEU A 62 4.15 -15.57 15.61
N GLU A 63 3.16 -14.72 15.88
CA GLU A 63 1.99 -14.99 16.72
C GLU A 63 0.75 -14.36 16.08
N ASN A 64 -0.44 -14.74 16.52
CA ASN A 64 -1.66 -14.09 16.05
C ASN A 64 -1.61 -12.58 16.36
N SER A 65 -2.08 -11.78 15.41
CA SER A 65 -2.09 -10.31 15.51
C SER A 65 -3.43 -9.72 15.09
N ASP A 66 -4.53 -10.46 15.28
CA ASP A 66 -5.86 -10.04 14.83
C ASP A 66 -6.36 -8.82 15.61
N GLU A 67 -5.81 -8.53 16.78
CA GLU A 67 -6.08 -7.31 17.55
C GLU A 67 -5.71 -6.03 16.79
N LEU A 68 -4.87 -6.12 15.74
CA LEU A 68 -4.58 -4.98 14.86
C LEU A 68 -5.83 -4.45 14.16
N PHE A 69 -6.84 -5.28 13.91
CA PHE A 69 -8.10 -4.85 13.31
C PHE A 69 -8.96 -3.97 14.24
N GLU A 70 -8.64 -3.90 15.54
CA GLU A 70 -9.28 -2.99 16.49
C GLU A 70 -8.77 -1.54 16.36
N ARG A 71 -7.68 -1.30 15.63
CA ARG A 71 -7.08 0.03 15.45
C ARG A 71 -7.73 0.82 14.30
N ASP A 72 -7.66 2.14 14.38
CA ASP A 72 -8.16 3.05 13.35
C ASP A 72 -7.10 3.33 12.26
N GLU A 73 -7.54 3.78 11.08
CA GLU A 73 -6.64 4.37 10.08
C GLU A 73 -6.17 5.76 10.54
N LEU A 74 -4.88 6.12 10.46
CA LEU A 74 -3.70 5.30 10.14
C LEU A 74 -3.05 4.86 11.46
N SER A 75 -2.83 3.56 11.65
CA SER A 75 -2.04 3.03 12.77
C SER A 75 -0.83 2.25 12.27
N ALA A 76 0.36 2.56 12.78
CA ALA A 76 1.62 1.92 12.42
C ALA A 76 2.64 2.01 13.57
N ALA A 77 3.69 1.18 13.52
CA ALA A 77 4.80 1.25 14.48
C ALA A 77 5.77 2.38 14.12
N PRO A 78 6.48 2.98 15.11
CA PRO A 78 7.50 3.99 14.84
C PRO A 78 8.66 3.40 14.03
N ASP A 79 9.27 4.20 13.16
CA ASP A 79 10.51 3.84 12.49
C ASP A 79 11.69 3.87 13.46
N VAL A 80 12.62 2.93 13.29
CA VAL A 80 13.79 2.79 14.20
C VAL A 80 14.79 3.94 14.01
N GLY A 81 14.91 4.48 12.79
CA GLY A 81 15.86 5.55 12.47
C GLY A 81 15.34 6.93 12.88
N TRP A 82 14.08 7.22 12.59
CA TRP A 82 13.43 8.48 12.93
C TRP A 82 12.06 8.22 13.57
N PRO A 83 11.94 8.21 14.91
CA PRO A 83 10.75 7.72 15.60
C PRO A 83 9.51 8.61 15.46
N ASP A 84 9.66 9.84 14.96
CA ASP A 84 8.52 10.70 14.59
C ASP A 84 7.91 10.30 13.22
N CYS A 85 8.58 9.43 12.47
CA CYS A 85 8.02 8.75 11.31
C CYS A 85 7.59 7.35 11.70
N PHE A 86 6.57 6.81 11.03
CA PHE A 86 6.21 5.41 11.16
C PHE A 86 6.94 4.54 10.13
N ASN A 87 7.18 3.29 10.49
CA ASN A 87 7.61 2.28 9.54
C ASN A 87 6.41 1.84 8.69
N SER A 88 6.51 1.92 7.37
CA SER A 88 5.41 1.57 6.46
C SER A 88 5.30 0.06 6.17
N GLY A 89 6.13 -0.78 6.82
CA GLY A 89 6.14 -2.23 6.61
C GLY A 89 4.94 -2.95 7.20
N VAL A 90 4.33 -2.40 8.26
CA VAL A 90 3.06 -2.87 8.81
C VAL A 90 2.20 -1.68 9.19
N PHE A 91 0.99 -1.61 8.64
CA PHE A 91 0.03 -0.55 9.00
C PHE A 91 -1.42 -0.99 8.85
N VAL A 92 -2.29 -0.40 9.65
CA VAL A 92 -3.75 -0.57 9.59
C VAL A 92 -4.36 0.56 8.79
N TYR A 93 -5.23 0.22 7.85
CA TYR A 93 -5.87 1.17 6.95
C TYR A 93 -7.29 0.75 6.56
N CYS A 94 -8.06 1.70 6.04
CA CYS A 94 -9.41 1.52 5.53
C CYS A 94 -9.40 1.77 4.01
N PRO A 95 -9.60 0.73 3.18
CA PRO A 95 -9.63 0.90 1.73
C PRO A 95 -10.65 1.95 1.28
N SER A 96 -10.18 2.93 0.50
CA SER A 96 -10.97 4.05 -0.01
C SER A 96 -10.37 4.58 -1.30
N ASN A 97 -11.20 4.66 -2.36
CA ASN A 97 -10.80 5.27 -3.64
C ASN A 97 -10.49 6.77 -3.48
N GLU A 98 -11.11 7.45 -2.52
CA GLU A 98 -10.83 8.85 -2.21
C GLU A 98 -9.44 8.98 -1.57
N THR A 99 -9.14 8.18 -0.56
CA THR A 99 -7.81 8.16 0.09
C THR A 99 -6.72 7.79 -0.92
N PHE A 100 -6.96 6.79 -1.77
CA PHE A 100 -6.07 6.45 -2.87
C PHE A 100 -5.79 7.66 -3.78
N SER A 101 -6.84 8.32 -4.27
CA SER A 101 -6.70 9.48 -5.17
C SER A 101 -5.91 10.62 -4.51
N ASN A 102 -6.16 10.89 -3.22
CA ASN A 102 -5.45 11.90 -2.45
C ASN A 102 -3.97 11.54 -2.27
N LEU A 103 -3.66 10.27 -1.96
CA LEU A 103 -2.29 9.78 -1.84
C LEU A 103 -1.53 9.89 -3.16
N ILE A 104 -2.15 9.49 -4.28
CA ILE A 104 -1.55 9.63 -5.62
C ILE A 104 -1.30 11.10 -5.96
N GLN A 105 -2.27 11.98 -5.71
CA GLN A 105 -2.11 13.41 -6.00
C GLN A 105 -0.97 14.02 -5.17
N PHE A 106 -0.91 13.69 -3.87
CA PHE A 106 0.19 14.11 -3.00
C PHE A 106 1.55 13.62 -3.51
N ALA A 107 1.62 12.35 -3.89
CA ALA A 107 2.79 11.71 -4.48
C ALA A 107 3.27 12.41 -5.76
N LEU A 108 2.35 12.79 -6.66
CA LEU A 108 2.68 13.51 -7.89
C LEU A 108 3.19 14.94 -7.61
N ASP A 109 2.62 15.60 -6.61
CA ASP A 109 2.93 16.99 -6.27
C ASP A 109 4.21 17.14 -5.44
N LYS A 110 4.46 16.19 -4.53
CA LYS A 110 5.53 16.28 -3.52
C LYS A 110 6.61 15.20 -3.65
N GLY A 111 6.31 14.09 -4.31
CA GLY A 111 7.18 12.91 -4.34
C GLY A 111 7.23 12.19 -2.99
N SER A 112 8.24 11.33 -2.83
CA SER A 112 8.62 10.73 -1.55
C SER A 112 9.99 11.29 -1.12
N PHE A 113 10.15 11.58 0.16
CA PHE A 113 11.40 12.15 0.69
C PHE A 113 12.50 11.09 0.88
N ASP A 114 12.14 9.84 1.16
CA ASP A 114 13.07 8.72 1.31
C ASP A 114 13.16 7.86 0.05
N GLY A 115 12.33 8.16 -0.96
CA GLY A 115 12.35 7.50 -2.27
C GLY A 115 12.04 5.99 -2.19
N LYS A 116 11.52 5.52 -1.06
CA LYS A 116 10.96 4.18 -0.91
C LYS A 116 9.49 4.19 -1.28
#